data_AF-A0A067DPH7-F1
#
_entry.id   AF-A0A067DPH7-F1
#
_cell.length_a   1.000
_cell.length_b   1.000
_cell.length_c   1.000
_cell.angle_alpha   90.00
_cell.angle_beta   90.00
_cell.angle_gamma   90.00
#
_symmetry.space_group_name_H-M   'P 1'
#
loop_
_entity.id
_entity.type
_entity.pdbx_description
1 polymer ?
#
loop_
_entity_poly.entity_id
_entity_poly.type
_entity_poly.pdbx_seq_one_letter_code
_entity_poly.pdbx_strand_id
1 'polypeptide(L)'
;FGIQVADGLTSVDARILPAPMLKYHKSGREASVNPDFGQWNMINKKMFNGGRVEVWTCMNFSTCLNQDVIGFCQRLVDMCNRKGMVFNRRPVIPISSYNPYQIEKALVDVHNKTTQPGKQLQLLIIILPDVRGSYGRIKRVCETELGIVSQCCQPKHASSRNMQYFENVALKINVKVGGRNTVLDDAVQKRIPLVTDRPTIIFGADVTHPQPGEDSSPSIVAVVASMDWPEVTKYRGLVSAQAHNEEIIQDLYKSIQDPQRGLVHGGMIRELLIAFKISTNRKPESIIFY
;
A
#
# COMPACT_ATOMS: atom_id res chain seq x y z
N PHE A 1 -52.73 -15.93 -4.34
CA PHE A 1 -51.75 -15.12 -5.09
C PHE A 1 -51.39 -15.68 -6.47
N GLY A 2 -51.64 -16.95 -6.80
CA GLY A 2 -51.48 -17.45 -8.19
C GLY A 2 -50.05 -17.48 -8.73
N ILE A 3 -49.05 -17.29 -7.87
CA ILE A 3 -47.63 -17.33 -8.22
C ILE A 3 -47.19 -18.80 -8.27
N GLN A 4 -46.47 -19.15 -9.33
CA GLN A 4 -45.79 -20.44 -9.48
C GLN A 4 -44.28 -20.20 -9.47
N VAL A 5 -43.55 -21.00 -8.71
CA VAL A 5 -42.08 -20.94 -8.58
C VAL A 5 -41.52 -22.25 -9.14
N ALA A 6 -40.51 -22.17 -9.99
CA ALA A 6 -39.84 -23.34 -10.55
C ALA A 6 -38.89 -23.97 -9.52
N ASP A 7 -38.80 -25.31 -9.52
CA ASP A 7 -37.95 -26.07 -8.59
C ASP A 7 -36.46 -26.10 -8.98
N GLY A 8 -36.12 -25.58 -10.16
CA GLY A 8 -34.76 -25.56 -10.70
C GLY A 8 -34.07 -24.21 -10.61
N LEU A 9 -32.75 -24.21 -10.52
CA LEU A 9 -31.96 -22.99 -10.68
C LEU A 9 -32.07 -22.45 -12.11
N THR A 10 -32.15 -21.13 -12.25
CA THR A 10 -32.11 -20.46 -13.55
C THR A 10 -30.75 -20.69 -14.22
N SER A 11 -30.75 -21.26 -15.42
CA SER A 11 -29.54 -21.39 -16.24
C SER A 11 -29.24 -20.07 -16.95
N VAL A 12 -27.97 -19.66 -16.92
CA VAL A 12 -27.50 -18.40 -17.52
C VAL A 12 -26.21 -18.65 -18.28
N ASP A 13 -26.11 -18.11 -19.49
CA ASP A 13 -24.89 -18.14 -20.28
C ASP A 13 -23.83 -17.21 -19.67
N ALA A 14 -22.64 -17.76 -19.42
CA ALA A 14 -21.51 -17.03 -18.85
C ALA A 14 -20.33 -16.96 -19.82
N ARG A 15 -19.44 -15.98 -19.61
CA ARG A 15 -18.19 -15.83 -20.37
C ARG A 15 -17.01 -15.79 -19.43
N ILE A 16 -15.94 -16.48 -19.82
CA ILE A 16 -14.63 -16.41 -19.14
C ILE A 16 -13.77 -15.44 -19.93
N LEU A 17 -13.44 -14.30 -19.30
CA LEU A 17 -12.56 -13.32 -19.92
C LEU A 17 -11.10 -13.81 -19.87
N PRO A 18 -10.29 -13.56 -20.91
CA PRO A 18 -8.87 -13.92 -20.89
C PRO A 18 -8.14 -13.12 -19.82
N ALA A 19 -7.20 -13.76 -19.12
CA ALA A 19 -6.36 -13.09 -18.14
C ALA A 19 -5.41 -12.08 -18.81
N PRO A 20 -5.22 -10.88 -18.25
CA PRO A 20 -4.30 -9.91 -18.84
C PRO A 20 -2.85 -10.33 -18.61
N MET A 21 -1.99 -10.11 -19.60
CA MET A 21 -0.56 -10.35 -19.48
C MET A 21 0.09 -9.35 -18.53
N LEU A 22 0.89 -9.85 -17.58
CA LEU A 22 1.65 -9.03 -16.65
C LEU A 22 3.08 -8.86 -17.15
N LYS A 23 3.61 -7.64 -17.05
CA LYS A 23 5.00 -7.29 -17.36
C LYS A 23 5.84 -7.05 -16.11
N TYR A 24 7.08 -7.48 -16.20
CA TYR A 24 8.14 -7.43 -15.20
C TYR A 24 9.40 -6.80 -15.80
N HIS A 25 10.43 -6.61 -14.98
CA HIS A 25 11.68 -6.01 -15.45
C HIS A 25 12.45 -6.96 -16.38
N LYS A 26 12.99 -6.41 -17.47
CA LYS A 26 13.68 -7.18 -18.54
C LYS A 26 14.92 -7.93 -18.08
N SER A 27 15.54 -7.51 -16.97
CA SER A 27 16.70 -8.21 -16.39
C SER A 27 16.33 -9.43 -15.54
N GLY A 28 15.04 -9.76 -15.39
CA GLY A 28 14.61 -11.05 -14.87
C GLY A 28 14.88 -12.14 -15.91
N ARG A 29 14.89 -13.41 -15.48
CA ARG A 29 14.90 -14.54 -16.43
C ARG A 29 13.57 -14.61 -17.18
N GLU A 30 12.49 -14.22 -16.52
CA GLU A 30 11.16 -14.02 -17.11
C GLU A 30 10.76 -12.55 -16.96
N ALA A 31 10.37 -11.93 -18.07
CA ALA A 31 9.96 -10.52 -18.13
C ALA A 31 8.45 -10.34 -18.29
N SER A 32 7.70 -11.42 -18.47
CA SER A 32 6.24 -11.42 -18.54
C SER A 32 5.67 -12.74 -18.03
N VAL A 33 4.37 -12.74 -17.72
CA VAL A 33 3.61 -13.94 -17.39
C VAL A 33 2.16 -13.74 -17.77
N ASN A 34 1.54 -14.79 -18.29
CA ASN A 34 0.09 -14.89 -18.42
C ASN A 34 -0.42 -15.59 -17.14
N PRO A 35 -1.21 -14.91 -16.29
CA PRO A 35 -1.80 -15.55 -15.12
C PRO A 35 -2.64 -16.76 -15.52
N ASP A 36 -2.61 -17.79 -14.70
CA ASP A 36 -3.38 -19.01 -14.91
C ASP A 36 -4.31 -19.23 -13.72
N PHE A 37 -5.60 -19.45 -13.97
CA PHE A 37 -6.67 -19.52 -12.95
C PHE A 37 -6.60 -18.42 -11.87
N GLY A 38 -6.25 -17.19 -12.27
CA GLY A 38 -6.14 -16.04 -11.36
C GLY A 38 -4.89 -16.04 -10.46
N GLN A 39 -3.89 -16.88 -10.76
CA GLN A 39 -2.69 -17.04 -9.94
C GLN A 39 -1.40 -16.92 -10.77
N TRP A 40 -0.34 -16.46 -10.12
CA TRP A 40 1.03 -16.47 -10.62
C TRP A 40 2.01 -16.30 -9.44
N ASN A 41 3.30 -16.45 -9.70
CA ASN A 41 4.36 -16.25 -8.70
C ASN A 41 5.50 -15.36 -9.23
N MET A 42 6.41 -14.99 -8.32
CA MET A 42 7.58 -14.14 -8.59
C MET A 42 8.85 -14.92 -8.94
N ILE A 43 8.77 -16.24 -9.13
CA ILE A 43 9.94 -17.06 -9.50
C ILE A 43 10.46 -16.55 -10.84
N ASN A 44 11.79 -16.48 -10.98
CA ASN A 44 12.50 -15.99 -12.17
C ASN A 44 12.27 -14.52 -12.58
N LYS A 45 11.39 -13.80 -11.86
CA LYS A 45 10.99 -12.43 -12.19
C LYS A 45 11.65 -11.41 -11.26
N LYS A 46 11.80 -10.19 -11.78
CA LYS A 46 12.17 -9.00 -11.00
C LYS A 46 11.07 -7.97 -11.14
N MET A 47 10.79 -7.25 -10.06
CA MET A 47 9.76 -6.20 -10.00
C MET A 47 9.96 -5.20 -11.13
N PHE A 48 8.87 -4.75 -11.75
CA PHE A 48 8.90 -3.85 -12.92
C PHE A 48 9.75 -2.60 -12.68
N ASN A 49 9.57 -1.94 -11.53
CA ASN A 49 10.49 -0.92 -11.02
C ASN A 49 10.79 -1.19 -9.55
N GLY A 50 12.05 -1.47 -9.24
CA GLY A 50 12.52 -1.52 -7.86
C GLY A 50 12.70 -0.13 -7.26
N GLY A 51 12.16 0.09 -6.08
CA GLY A 51 12.42 1.29 -5.29
C GLY A 51 13.84 1.28 -4.70
N ARG A 52 14.25 2.46 -4.23
CA ARG A 52 15.57 2.69 -3.64
C ARG A 52 15.45 2.93 -2.14
N VAL A 53 16.20 2.18 -1.35
CA VAL A 53 16.25 2.26 0.12
C VAL A 53 17.70 2.33 0.56
N GLU A 54 18.18 3.54 0.84
CA GLU A 54 19.53 3.83 1.32
C GLU A 54 19.59 4.03 2.84
N VAL A 55 18.58 4.71 3.39
CA VAL A 55 18.50 5.08 4.80
C VAL A 55 17.40 4.26 5.46
N TRP A 56 17.79 3.20 6.16
CA TRP A 56 16.87 2.32 6.87
C TRP A 56 17.49 1.79 8.15
N THR A 57 16.65 1.30 9.07
CA THR A 57 17.10 0.52 10.22
C THR A 57 16.02 -0.47 10.67
N CYS A 58 16.33 -1.30 11.66
CA CYS A 58 15.38 -2.23 12.27
C CYS A 58 15.30 -2.08 13.79
N MET A 59 14.08 -2.06 14.31
CA MET A 59 13.77 -2.13 15.74
C MET A 59 13.16 -3.48 16.07
N ASN A 60 13.66 -4.13 17.12
CA ASN A 60 13.08 -5.35 17.64
C ASN A 60 12.38 -5.12 18.97
N PHE A 61 11.07 -5.35 19.04
CA PHE A 61 10.31 -5.30 20.29
C PHE A 61 9.97 -6.68 20.87
N SER A 62 10.34 -7.77 20.18
CA SER A 62 10.13 -9.13 20.68
C SER A 62 11.21 -9.50 21.68
N THR A 63 10.79 -10.06 22.81
CA THR A 63 11.67 -10.58 23.87
C THR A 63 11.91 -12.08 23.70
N CYS A 64 11.01 -12.79 23.01
CA CYS A 64 11.14 -14.22 22.72
C CYS A 64 12.09 -14.51 21.54
N LEU A 65 12.42 -13.49 20.73
CA LEU A 65 13.35 -13.63 19.63
C LEU A 65 14.80 -13.66 20.14
N ASN A 66 15.23 -14.80 20.69
CA ASN A 66 16.63 -15.08 21.01
C ASN A 66 17.51 -15.29 19.75
N GLN A 67 16.93 -15.17 18.56
CA GLN A 67 17.54 -15.48 17.27
C GLN A 67 18.02 -14.23 16.52
N ASP A 68 18.89 -14.48 15.55
CA ASP A 68 19.58 -13.54 14.66
C ASP A 68 18.63 -12.64 13.83
N VAL A 69 18.09 -11.58 14.46
CA VAL A 69 17.35 -10.48 13.81
C VAL A 69 18.19 -9.87 12.69
N ILE A 70 19.50 -9.76 12.91
CA ILE A 70 20.44 -9.19 11.94
C ILE A 70 20.42 -10.03 10.66
N GLY A 71 20.55 -11.34 10.77
CA GLY A 71 20.46 -12.26 9.63
C GLY A 71 19.08 -12.30 9.00
N PHE A 72 18.00 -12.13 9.77
CA PHE A 72 16.66 -11.93 9.19
C PHE A 72 16.64 -10.70 8.28
N CYS A 73 17.11 -9.55 8.77
CA CYS A 73 17.17 -8.33 7.98
C CYS A 73 18.10 -8.48 6.77
N GLN A 74 19.26 -9.12 6.91
CA GLN A 74 20.17 -9.39 5.80
C GLN A 74 19.49 -10.21 4.70
N ARG A 75 18.81 -11.31 5.05
CA ARG A 75 18.06 -12.15 4.09
C ARG A 75 16.95 -11.38 3.41
N LEU A 76 16.22 -10.54 4.15
CA LEU A 76 15.16 -9.69 3.59
C LEU A 76 15.75 -8.68 2.60
N VAL A 77 16.83 -7.99 2.96
CA VAL A 77 17.50 -7.01 2.10
C VAL A 77 18.08 -7.67 0.85
N ASP A 78 18.69 -8.85 0.99
CA ASP A 78 19.15 -9.63 -0.16
C ASP A 78 17.99 -10.05 -1.06
N MET A 79 16.83 -10.41 -0.49
CA MET A 79 15.64 -10.71 -1.29
C MET A 79 15.14 -9.47 -2.05
N CYS A 80 15.05 -8.31 -1.40
CA CYS A 80 14.70 -7.05 -2.07
C CYS A 80 15.63 -6.76 -3.26
N ASN A 81 16.95 -6.88 -3.05
CA ASN A 81 17.94 -6.68 -4.11
C ASN A 81 17.81 -7.73 -5.24
N ARG A 82 17.60 -9.01 -4.90
CA ARG A 82 17.37 -10.09 -5.89
C ARG A 82 16.14 -9.81 -6.75
N LYS A 83 15.08 -9.24 -6.17
CA LYS A 83 13.85 -8.86 -6.87
C LYS A 83 13.92 -7.52 -7.59
N GLY A 84 15.08 -6.86 -7.61
CA GLY A 84 15.35 -5.69 -8.46
C GLY A 84 15.28 -4.34 -7.75
N MET A 85 15.12 -4.30 -6.43
CA MET A 85 15.26 -3.07 -5.65
C MET A 85 16.73 -2.67 -5.50
N VAL A 86 16.99 -1.39 -5.23
CA VAL A 86 18.29 -0.90 -4.77
C VAL A 86 18.21 -0.71 -3.26
N PHE A 87 18.58 -1.73 -2.50
CA PHE A 87 18.45 -1.74 -1.04
C PHE A 87 19.83 -1.84 -0.39
N ASN A 88 20.23 -0.78 0.31
CA ASN A 88 21.50 -0.72 1.03
C ASN A 88 21.60 -1.85 2.06
N ARG A 89 22.67 -2.66 2.00
CA ARG A 89 22.87 -3.80 2.90
C ARG A 89 23.12 -3.40 4.35
N ARG A 90 23.59 -2.17 4.60
CA ARG A 90 23.93 -1.70 5.94
C ARG A 90 22.83 -0.76 6.46
N PRO A 91 22.27 -0.99 7.66
CA PRO A 91 21.36 -0.05 8.27
C PRO A 91 22.13 1.22 8.69
N VAL A 92 21.43 2.36 8.75
CA VAL A 92 22.02 3.67 9.10
C VAL A 92 22.45 3.75 10.57
N ILE A 93 21.79 2.99 11.44
CA ILE A 93 22.17 2.78 12.84
C ILE A 93 22.06 1.28 13.18
N PRO A 94 22.77 0.78 14.21
CA PRO A 94 22.70 -0.62 14.58
C PRO A 94 21.29 -1.11 14.90
N ILE A 95 20.96 -2.30 14.41
CA ILE A 95 19.71 -3.00 14.74
C ILE A 95 19.71 -3.31 16.22
N SER A 96 18.67 -2.87 16.93
CA SER A 96 18.62 -2.91 18.39
C SER A 96 17.29 -3.45 18.90
N SER A 97 17.33 -4.07 20.09
CA SER A 97 16.14 -4.48 20.83
C SER A 97 15.66 -3.35 21.75
N TYR A 98 14.34 -3.21 21.87
CA TYR A 98 13.67 -2.15 22.63
C TYR A 98 12.60 -2.73 23.54
N ASN A 99 12.30 -2.02 24.63
CA ASN A 99 11.27 -2.43 25.58
C ASN A 99 9.88 -2.31 24.92
N PRO A 100 9.08 -3.40 24.83
CA PRO A 100 7.74 -3.37 24.22
C PRO A 100 6.73 -2.49 24.97
N TYR A 101 7.00 -2.10 26.22
CA TYR A 101 6.16 -1.16 26.97
C TYR A 101 6.46 0.31 26.66
N GLN A 102 7.56 0.61 25.97
CA GLN A 102 8.03 1.98 25.67
C GLN A 102 8.10 2.27 24.16
N ILE A 103 7.13 1.74 23.39
CA ILE A 103 7.12 1.80 21.91
C ILE A 103 7.24 3.23 21.37
N GLU A 104 6.42 4.17 21.86
CA GLU A 104 6.38 5.55 21.33
C GLU A 104 7.71 6.26 21.55
N LYS A 105 8.22 6.19 22.79
CA LYS A 105 9.53 6.74 23.15
C LYS A 105 10.63 6.16 22.25
N ALA A 106 10.65 4.84 22.07
CA ALA A 106 11.63 4.17 21.24
C ALA A 106 11.55 4.60 19.76
N LEU A 107 10.34 4.79 19.22
CA LEU A 107 10.12 5.28 17.85
C LEU A 107 10.63 6.71 17.68
N VAL A 108 10.33 7.60 18.62
CA VAL A 108 10.83 8.98 18.63
C VAL A 108 12.35 9.01 18.74
N ASP A 109 12.94 8.21 19.64
CA ASP A 109 14.38 8.13 19.82
C ASP A 109 15.10 7.68 18.53
N VAL A 110 14.56 6.67 17.83
CA VAL A 110 15.10 6.21 16.54
C VAL A 110 14.91 7.24 15.44
N HIS A 111 13.74 7.89 15.39
CA HIS A 111 13.50 8.98 14.45
C HIS A 111 14.55 10.09 14.62
N ASN A 112 14.74 10.58 15.84
CA ASN A 112 15.70 11.66 16.13
C ASN A 112 17.15 11.26 15.81
N LYS A 113 17.53 10.00 16.02
CA LYS A 113 18.88 9.50 15.67
C LYS A 113 19.11 9.35 14.17
N THR A 114 18.05 9.17 13.39
CA THR A 114 18.14 8.88 11.96
C THR A 114 17.80 10.08 11.07
N THR A 115 17.13 11.08 11.62
CA THR A 115 16.84 12.35 10.95
C THR A 115 18.07 13.26 11.02
N GLN A 116 18.71 13.48 9.87
CA GLN A 116 19.76 14.48 9.68
C GLN A 116 19.36 15.46 8.57
N PRO A 117 19.89 16.70 8.56
CA PRO A 117 19.67 17.63 7.46
C PRO A 117 20.01 16.98 6.11
N GLY A 118 19.02 16.86 5.23
CA GLY A 118 19.17 16.24 3.90
C GLY A 118 19.14 14.71 3.84
N LYS A 119 18.99 14.00 4.98
CA LYS A 119 18.82 12.54 5.03
C LYS A 119 17.72 12.14 6.01
N GLN A 120 16.56 11.79 5.47
CA GLN A 120 15.43 11.26 6.24
C GLN A 120 15.40 9.73 6.17
N LEU A 121 14.94 9.10 7.25
CA LEU A 121 14.70 7.65 7.29
C LEU A 121 13.66 7.25 6.23
N GLN A 122 14.05 6.41 5.28
CA GLN A 122 13.19 5.96 4.18
C GLN A 122 12.37 4.72 4.52
N LEU A 123 12.88 3.87 5.42
CA LEU A 123 12.19 2.66 5.85
C LEU A 123 12.59 2.26 7.27
N LEU A 124 11.60 1.97 8.10
CA LEU A 124 11.78 1.36 9.42
C LEU A 124 11.20 -0.06 9.42
N ILE A 125 12.06 -1.07 9.57
CA ILE A 125 11.62 -2.45 9.78
C ILE A 125 11.35 -2.64 11.27
N ILE A 126 10.18 -3.15 11.63
CA ILE A 126 9.79 -3.31 13.03
C ILE A 126 9.43 -4.77 13.28
N ILE A 127 10.20 -5.46 14.12
CA ILE A 127 9.76 -6.74 14.68
C ILE A 127 8.80 -6.43 15.82
N LEU A 128 7.55 -6.86 15.66
CA LEU A 128 6.49 -6.58 16.61
C LEU A 128 6.76 -7.25 17.97
N PRO A 129 6.19 -6.74 19.07
CA PRO A 129 6.11 -7.48 20.33
C PRO A 129 5.46 -8.86 20.16
N ASP A 130 5.75 -9.78 21.08
CA ASP A 130 5.20 -11.14 21.07
C ASP A 130 3.68 -11.16 21.32
N VAL A 131 3.19 -10.19 22.08
CA VAL A 131 1.75 -9.99 22.36
C VAL A 131 1.12 -9.07 21.31
N ARG A 132 -0.09 -9.43 20.86
CA ARG A 132 -0.87 -8.64 19.90
C ARG A 132 -1.36 -7.32 20.53
N GLY A 133 -1.75 -6.36 19.68
CA GLY A 133 -2.38 -5.09 20.10
C GLY A 133 -1.49 -3.85 19.91
N SER A 134 -0.19 -4.01 19.72
CA SER A 134 0.75 -2.90 19.50
C SER A 134 0.77 -2.36 18.06
N TYR A 135 0.28 -3.13 17.09
CA TYR A 135 0.35 -2.77 15.66
C TYR A 135 -0.31 -1.43 15.35
N GLY A 136 -1.54 -1.20 15.85
CA GLY A 136 -2.27 0.05 15.62
C GLY A 136 -1.53 1.27 16.19
N ARG A 137 -1.00 1.15 17.41
CA ARG A 137 -0.19 2.20 18.05
C ARG A 137 1.08 2.52 17.27
N ILE A 138 1.82 1.48 16.85
CA ILE A 138 3.02 1.64 16.02
C ILE A 138 2.69 2.36 14.71
N LYS A 139 1.60 1.95 14.06
CA LYS A 139 1.18 2.52 12.77
C LYS A 139 0.75 3.97 12.89
N ARG A 140 -0.07 4.31 13.89
CA ARG A 140 -0.44 5.69 14.19
C ARG A 140 0.80 6.57 14.32
N VAL A 141 1.70 6.22 15.24
CA VAL A 141 2.88 7.05 15.53
C VAL A 141 3.80 7.19 14.31
N CYS A 142 4.06 6.09 13.59
CA CYS A 142 4.89 6.14 12.39
C CYS A 142 4.24 6.99 11.29
N GLU A 143 2.97 6.80 10.98
CA GLU A 143 2.34 7.33 9.76
C GLU A 143 1.72 8.71 9.97
N THR A 144 1.23 9.04 11.17
CA THR A 144 0.56 10.31 11.45
C THR A 144 1.42 11.30 12.22
N GLU A 145 2.32 10.84 13.10
CA GLU A 145 3.12 11.72 13.97
C GLU A 145 4.53 11.94 13.42
N LEU A 146 5.21 10.88 12.96
CA LEU A 146 6.63 10.93 12.56
C LEU A 146 6.88 10.91 11.05
N GLY A 147 5.87 10.58 10.24
CA GLY A 147 6.00 10.46 8.77
C GLY A 147 6.99 9.38 8.31
N ILE A 148 7.13 8.29 9.07
CA ILE A 148 8.03 7.17 8.80
C ILE A 148 7.30 6.06 8.05
N VAL A 149 7.83 5.66 6.90
CA VAL A 149 7.41 4.44 6.21
C VAL A 149 7.86 3.21 7.01
N SER A 150 6.91 2.43 7.52
CA SER A 150 7.19 1.27 8.38
C SER A 150 6.81 -0.08 7.75
N GLN A 151 7.64 -1.10 7.96
CA GLN A 151 7.36 -2.50 7.64
C GLN A 151 7.40 -3.36 8.89
N CYS A 152 6.22 -3.68 9.42
CA CYS A 152 6.08 -4.55 10.59
C CYS A 152 6.16 -6.03 10.21
N CYS A 153 6.88 -6.81 11.00
CA CYS A 153 7.06 -8.25 10.85
C CYS A 153 6.72 -8.94 12.17
N GLN A 154 5.98 -10.05 12.12
CA GLN A 154 5.70 -10.83 13.33
C GLN A 154 6.92 -11.65 13.74
N PRO A 155 7.19 -11.83 15.04
CA PRO A 155 8.35 -12.58 15.54
C PRO A 155 8.46 -13.98 14.93
N LYS A 156 7.37 -14.74 14.87
CA LYS A 156 7.34 -16.10 14.28
C LYS A 156 7.89 -16.16 12.84
N HIS A 157 7.69 -15.11 12.05
CA HIS A 157 8.17 -15.07 10.67
C HIS A 157 9.63 -14.59 10.60
N ALA A 158 10.04 -13.73 11.52
CA ALA A 158 11.43 -13.31 11.66
C ALA A 158 12.35 -14.47 12.06
N SER A 159 11.85 -15.41 12.88
CA SER A 159 12.54 -16.66 13.21
C SER A 159 12.57 -17.68 12.07
N SER A 160 11.66 -17.55 11.10
CA SER A 160 11.54 -18.51 9.99
C SER A 160 12.49 -18.17 8.83
N ARG A 161 12.99 -19.19 8.12
CA ARG A 161 13.75 -19.02 6.86
C ARG A 161 12.87 -19.17 5.61
N ASN A 162 11.59 -18.80 5.71
CA ASN A 162 10.64 -18.97 4.61
C ASN A 162 10.91 -17.97 3.47
N MET A 163 11.44 -18.45 2.34
CA MET A 163 11.77 -17.62 1.18
C MET A 163 10.54 -16.94 0.58
N GLN A 164 9.39 -17.62 0.53
CA GLN A 164 8.14 -17.03 0.05
C GLN A 164 7.69 -15.85 0.92
N TYR A 165 7.91 -15.94 2.24
CA TYR A 165 7.63 -14.82 3.14
C TYR A 165 8.49 -13.60 2.81
N PHE A 166 9.81 -13.79 2.63
CA PHE A 166 10.70 -12.68 2.24
C PHE A 166 10.31 -12.07 0.89
N GLU A 167 9.92 -12.88 -0.09
CA GLU A 167 9.42 -12.38 -1.37
C GLU A 167 8.17 -11.52 -1.20
N ASN A 168 7.18 -12.00 -0.45
CA ASN A 168 5.94 -11.27 -0.20
C ASN A 168 6.19 -9.97 0.58
N VAL A 169 7.10 -9.96 1.56
CA VAL A 169 7.49 -8.75 2.28
C VAL A 169 8.23 -7.78 1.35
N ALA A 170 9.12 -8.27 0.49
CA ALA A 170 9.82 -7.43 -0.49
C ALA A 170 8.84 -6.73 -1.44
N LEU A 171 7.78 -7.43 -1.89
CA LEU A 171 6.70 -6.83 -2.69
C LEU A 171 6.00 -5.68 -1.95
N LYS A 172 5.75 -5.83 -0.66
CA LYS A 172 5.14 -4.77 0.17
C LYS A 172 6.08 -3.59 0.37
N ILE A 173 7.36 -3.84 0.64
CA ILE A 173 8.36 -2.79 0.81
C ILE A 173 8.49 -2.00 -0.49
N ASN A 174 8.60 -2.68 -1.63
CA ASN A 174 8.80 -2.03 -2.92
C ASN A 174 7.73 -0.95 -3.20
N VAL A 175 6.45 -1.29 -3.00
CA VAL A 175 5.34 -0.35 -3.18
C VAL A 175 5.40 0.81 -2.18
N LYS A 176 5.72 0.52 -0.91
CA LYS A 176 5.84 1.55 0.15
C LYS A 176 6.92 2.58 -0.14
N VAL A 177 7.98 2.20 -0.86
CA VAL A 177 9.08 3.11 -1.23
C VAL A 177 8.94 3.62 -2.68
N GLY A 178 7.73 3.53 -3.25
CA GLY A 178 7.38 4.13 -4.55
C GLY A 178 7.70 3.29 -5.79
N GLY A 179 8.17 2.05 -5.60
CA GLY A 179 8.38 1.08 -6.66
C GLY A 179 7.08 0.49 -7.21
N ARG A 180 7.18 -0.20 -8.36
CA ARG A 180 6.07 -0.91 -9.02
C ARG A 180 6.43 -2.38 -9.16
N ASN A 181 5.60 -3.26 -8.62
CA ASN A 181 5.88 -4.70 -8.68
C ASN A 181 5.65 -5.25 -10.10
N THR A 182 4.53 -4.86 -10.71
CA THR A 182 4.04 -5.34 -12.00
C THR A 182 3.29 -4.23 -12.73
N VAL A 183 3.16 -4.35 -14.04
CA VAL A 183 2.26 -3.53 -14.87
C VAL A 183 1.50 -4.45 -15.83
N LEU A 184 0.32 -4.02 -16.29
CA LEU A 184 -0.39 -4.72 -17.37
C LEU A 184 0.31 -4.44 -18.70
N ASP A 185 0.53 -5.47 -19.51
CA ASP A 185 1.11 -5.29 -20.85
C ASP A 185 0.31 -4.29 -21.67
N ASP A 186 -1.00 -4.47 -21.69
CA ASP A 186 -1.92 -3.60 -22.43
C ASP A 186 -1.90 -2.17 -21.92
N ALA A 187 -1.65 -1.93 -20.63
CA ALA A 187 -1.53 -0.56 -20.12
C ALA A 187 -0.27 0.13 -20.68
N VAL A 188 0.86 -0.58 -20.73
CA VAL A 188 2.10 -0.07 -21.32
C VAL A 188 1.97 0.15 -22.83
N GLN A 189 1.21 -0.72 -23.50
CA GLN A 189 0.97 -0.64 -24.94
C GLN A 189 -0.22 0.26 -25.31
N LYS A 190 -0.89 0.86 -24.31
CA LYS A 190 -2.08 1.70 -24.46
C LYS A 190 -3.22 1.01 -25.22
N ARG A 191 -3.50 -0.25 -24.87
CA ARG A 191 -4.54 -1.10 -25.47
C ARG A 191 -5.70 -1.41 -24.51
N ILE A 192 -5.87 -0.63 -23.44
CA ILE A 192 -7.01 -0.77 -22.54
C ILE A 192 -8.03 0.31 -22.91
N PRO A 193 -9.12 -0.03 -23.61
CA PRO A 193 -10.12 0.95 -24.02
C PRO A 193 -10.66 1.72 -22.80
N LEU A 194 -10.98 2.99 -22.98
CA LEU A 194 -11.49 3.94 -21.97
C LEU A 194 -10.49 4.31 -20.85
N VAL A 195 -9.47 3.49 -20.62
CA VAL A 195 -8.44 3.72 -19.59
C VAL A 195 -7.20 4.38 -20.20
N THR A 196 -6.69 3.86 -21.32
CA THR A 196 -5.42 4.33 -21.91
C THR A 196 -5.58 5.24 -23.12
N ASP A 197 -6.79 5.42 -23.62
CA ASP A 197 -7.08 6.24 -24.82
C ASP A 197 -6.86 7.74 -24.56
N ARG A 198 -7.14 8.16 -23.33
CA ARG A 198 -7.00 9.53 -22.82
C ARG A 198 -6.60 9.48 -21.36
N PRO A 199 -6.04 10.57 -20.77
CA PRO A 199 -5.75 10.65 -19.35
C PRO A 199 -6.98 10.30 -18.51
N THR A 200 -6.99 9.10 -17.93
CA THR A 200 -8.08 8.58 -17.11
C THR A 200 -7.57 8.39 -15.69
N ILE A 201 -8.36 8.85 -14.72
CA ILE A 201 -8.12 8.56 -13.30
C ILE A 201 -9.16 7.54 -12.82
N ILE A 202 -8.70 6.53 -12.08
CA ILE A 202 -9.57 5.51 -11.49
C ILE A 202 -9.62 5.74 -9.98
N PHE A 203 -10.83 5.89 -9.46
CA PHE A 203 -11.14 6.00 -8.04
C PHE A 203 -11.67 4.67 -7.50
N GLY A 204 -11.41 4.44 -6.21
CA GLY A 204 -12.11 3.47 -5.40
C GLY A 204 -12.51 4.12 -4.08
N ALA A 205 -13.73 3.90 -3.61
CA ALA A 205 -14.19 4.39 -2.33
C ALA A 205 -14.85 3.29 -1.49
N ASP A 206 -14.66 3.36 -0.18
CA ASP A 206 -15.27 2.42 0.77
C ASP A 206 -15.57 3.12 2.09
N VAL A 207 -16.64 2.68 2.75
CA VAL A 207 -17.04 3.12 4.09
C VAL A 207 -17.04 1.92 5.02
N THR A 208 -16.26 2.00 6.09
CA THR A 208 -16.24 0.98 7.13
C THR A 208 -16.97 1.49 8.36
N HIS A 209 -18.03 0.78 8.76
CA HIS A 209 -18.75 1.04 10.00
C HIS A 209 -18.13 0.35 11.22
N PRO A 210 -18.37 0.88 12.43
CA PRO A 210 -18.04 0.19 13.68
C PRO A 210 -18.69 -1.19 13.79
N GLN A 211 -18.23 -2.00 14.75
CA GLN A 211 -18.82 -3.32 14.99
C GLN A 211 -20.25 -3.19 15.55
N PRO A 212 -21.13 -4.19 15.31
CA PRO A 212 -22.47 -4.20 15.90
C PRO A 212 -22.43 -4.05 17.42
N GLY A 213 -23.18 -3.08 17.95
CA GLY A 213 -23.23 -2.75 19.38
C GLY A 213 -22.31 -1.59 19.82
N GLU A 214 -21.57 -0.99 18.89
CA GLU A 214 -20.76 0.21 19.16
C GLU A 214 -21.44 1.47 18.60
N ASP A 215 -22.28 2.11 19.41
CA ASP A 215 -23.22 3.17 18.93
C ASP A 215 -22.60 4.58 18.81
N SER A 216 -21.33 4.76 19.19
CA SER A 216 -20.69 6.08 19.27
C SER A 216 -19.48 6.25 18.37
N SER A 217 -18.91 5.16 17.85
CA SER A 217 -17.74 5.26 16.98
C SER A 217 -18.13 5.78 15.60
N PRO A 218 -17.27 6.63 14.99
CA PRO A 218 -17.53 7.17 13.66
C PRO A 218 -17.39 6.09 12.59
N SER A 219 -18.05 6.29 11.45
CA SER A 219 -17.72 5.54 10.23
C SER A 219 -16.43 6.08 9.63
N ILE A 220 -15.59 5.21 9.08
CA ILE A 220 -14.33 5.59 8.44
C ILE A 220 -14.46 5.44 6.94
N VAL A 221 -14.25 6.54 6.22
CA VAL A 221 -14.20 6.58 4.77
C VAL A 221 -12.77 6.46 4.30
N ALA A 222 -12.55 5.66 3.26
CA ALA A 222 -11.33 5.66 2.47
C ALA A 222 -11.66 5.96 1.00
N VAL A 223 -10.97 6.94 0.41
CA VAL A 223 -11.03 7.22 -1.03
C VAL A 223 -9.62 7.13 -1.60
N VAL A 224 -9.43 6.29 -2.61
CA VAL A 224 -8.17 6.14 -3.33
C VAL A 224 -8.31 6.56 -4.78
N ALA A 225 -7.22 7.04 -5.38
CA ALA A 225 -7.18 7.27 -6.82
C ALA A 225 -5.82 6.91 -7.43
N SER A 226 -5.82 6.45 -8.68
CA SER A 226 -4.63 6.14 -9.47
C SER A 226 -3.78 7.39 -9.73
N MET A 227 -2.45 7.28 -9.77
CA MET A 227 -1.52 8.42 -9.85
C MET A 227 -0.53 8.35 -11.02
N ASP A 228 -0.50 7.24 -11.76
CA ASP A 228 0.45 6.98 -12.85
C ASP A 228 -0.24 6.46 -14.12
N TRP A 229 -0.98 7.34 -14.79
CA TRP A 229 -1.50 7.05 -16.12
C TRP A 229 -0.36 7.00 -17.16
N PRO A 230 -0.36 6.03 -18.10
CA PRO A 230 -1.40 5.03 -18.40
C PRO A 230 -1.34 3.71 -17.62
N GLU A 231 -0.33 3.44 -16.81
CA GLU A 231 -0.13 2.12 -16.20
C GLU A 231 -1.04 1.80 -15.00
N VAL A 232 -1.57 2.82 -14.31
CA VAL A 232 -2.56 2.70 -13.22
C VAL A 232 -2.13 1.70 -12.12
N THR A 233 -0.90 1.84 -11.63
CA THR A 233 -0.33 0.93 -10.61
C THR A 233 -0.04 1.61 -9.26
N LYS A 234 0.02 2.93 -9.24
CA LYS A 234 0.25 3.74 -8.03
C LYS A 234 -1.06 4.37 -7.63
N TYR A 235 -1.39 4.26 -6.35
CA TYR A 235 -2.58 4.87 -5.78
C TYR A 235 -2.21 5.78 -4.62
N ARG A 236 -2.93 6.88 -4.48
CA ARG A 236 -2.93 7.71 -3.28
C ARG A 236 -4.27 7.53 -2.59
N GLY A 237 -4.24 7.34 -1.27
CA GLY A 237 -5.44 7.25 -0.44
C GLY A 237 -5.59 8.47 0.46
N LEU A 238 -6.84 8.84 0.69
CA LEU A 238 -7.27 9.78 1.72
C LEU A 238 -8.24 9.04 2.63
N VAL A 239 -8.25 9.42 3.91
CA VAL A 239 -9.17 8.86 4.90
C VAL A 239 -9.85 9.98 5.65
N SER A 240 -11.13 9.79 5.99
CA SER A 240 -11.89 10.73 6.82
C SER A 240 -12.80 9.97 7.76
N ALA A 241 -13.02 10.52 8.95
CA ALA A 241 -14.11 10.09 9.82
C ALA A 241 -15.39 10.83 9.43
N GLN A 242 -16.55 10.15 9.55
CA GLN A 242 -17.87 10.75 9.40
C GLN A 242 -18.86 10.18 10.43
N ALA A 243 -20.13 10.59 10.37
CA ALA A 243 -21.09 10.20 11.39
C ALA A 243 -21.29 8.67 11.46
N HIS A 244 -21.80 8.23 12.61
CA HIS A 244 -22.06 6.82 12.88
C HIS A 244 -23.07 6.24 11.87
N ASN A 245 -22.73 5.07 11.30
CA ASN A 245 -23.53 4.35 10.29
C ASN A 245 -23.98 5.19 9.09
N GLU A 246 -23.17 6.17 8.70
CA GLU A 246 -23.42 6.99 7.53
C GLU A 246 -22.73 6.39 6.32
N GLU A 247 -23.50 5.97 5.31
CA GLU A 247 -22.97 5.38 4.07
C GLU A 247 -22.56 6.43 3.04
N ILE A 248 -23.26 7.57 3.00
CA ILE A 248 -22.96 8.65 2.06
C ILE A 248 -21.66 9.33 2.48
N ILE A 249 -20.68 9.38 1.58
CA ILE A 249 -19.39 10.00 1.86
C ILE A 249 -19.53 11.52 1.90
N GLN A 250 -19.55 12.10 3.10
CA GLN A 250 -19.80 13.52 3.30
C GLN A 250 -18.64 14.40 2.81
N ASP A 251 -17.39 13.96 3.00
CA ASP A 251 -16.21 14.73 2.59
C ASP A 251 -15.74 14.41 1.15
N LEU A 252 -16.55 13.71 0.35
CA LEU A 252 -16.16 13.34 -1.02
C LEU A 252 -15.92 14.59 -1.87
N TYR A 253 -16.86 15.53 -1.77
CA TYR A 253 -16.80 16.86 -2.35
C TYR A 253 -17.57 17.82 -1.43
N LYS A 254 -16.95 18.97 -1.13
CA LYS A 254 -17.58 20.03 -0.35
C LYS A 254 -17.33 21.40 -0.98
N SER A 255 -18.25 22.31 -0.77
CA SER A 255 -18.08 23.72 -1.12
C SER A 255 -18.36 24.58 0.10
N ILE A 256 -17.40 25.42 0.47
CA ILE A 256 -17.48 26.29 1.65
C ILE A 256 -17.45 27.74 1.16
N GLN A 257 -18.36 28.57 1.66
CA GLN A 257 -18.32 30.00 1.42
C GLN A 257 -17.24 30.62 2.33
N ASP A 258 -16.11 31.00 1.75
CA ASP A 258 -15.01 31.68 2.45
C ASP A 258 -15.24 33.20 2.40
N PRO A 259 -15.16 33.92 3.53
CA PRO A 259 -15.39 35.37 3.58
C PRO A 259 -14.46 36.21 2.70
N GLN A 260 -13.25 35.71 2.39
CA GLN A 260 -12.24 36.42 1.60
C GLN A 260 -12.10 35.87 0.17
N ARG A 261 -12.26 34.56 0.01
CA ARG A 261 -12.01 33.84 -1.26
C ARG A 261 -13.28 33.49 -2.03
N GLY A 262 -14.45 33.76 -1.47
CA GLY A 262 -15.73 33.38 -2.07
C GLY A 262 -15.97 31.87 -1.97
N LEU A 263 -16.61 31.28 -2.98
CA LEU A 263 -16.92 29.85 -2.97
C LEU A 263 -15.64 29.01 -3.15
N VAL A 264 -15.23 28.30 -2.10
CA VAL A 264 -14.06 27.41 -2.10
C VAL A 264 -14.51 25.96 -2.21
N HIS A 265 -14.07 25.30 -3.28
CA HIS A 265 -14.29 23.87 -3.49
C HIS A 265 -13.21 23.05 -2.77
N GLY A 266 -13.62 21.94 -2.14
CA GLY A 266 -12.80 21.05 -1.34
C GLY A 266 -13.29 19.60 -1.41
N GLY A 267 -12.78 18.78 -0.49
CA GLY A 267 -13.12 17.37 -0.39
C GLY A 267 -12.09 16.45 -1.06
N MET A 268 -12.22 15.16 -0.77
CA MET A 268 -11.25 14.12 -1.10
C MET A 268 -11.01 14.00 -2.61
N ILE A 269 -12.06 14.11 -3.44
CA ILE A 269 -11.93 14.06 -4.91
C ILE A 269 -11.04 15.19 -5.41
N ARG A 270 -11.24 16.42 -4.92
CA ARG A 270 -10.48 17.58 -5.40
C ARG A 270 -8.98 17.40 -5.11
N GLU A 271 -8.65 16.95 -3.92
CA GLU A 271 -7.26 16.69 -3.54
C GLU A 271 -6.61 15.61 -4.41
N LEU A 272 -7.33 14.52 -4.69
CA LEU A 272 -6.85 13.44 -5.54
C LEU A 272 -6.70 13.87 -7.01
N LEU A 273 -7.59 14.71 -7.54
CA LEU A 273 -7.47 15.29 -8.88
C LEU A 273 -6.24 16.21 -9.00
N ILE A 274 -5.96 17.01 -7.97
CA ILE A 274 -4.75 17.85 -7.91
C ILE A 274 -3.51 16.96 -7.86
N ALA A 275 -3.51 15.93 -7.02
CA ALA A 275 -2.41 14.98 -6.92
C ALA A 275 -2.14 14.25 -8.24
N PHE A 276 -3.20 13.87 -8.97
CA PHE A 276 -3.08 13.28 -10.30
C PHE A 276 -2.42 14.24 -11.29
N LYS A 277 -2.86 15.51 -11.32
CA LYS A 277 -2.26 16.52 -12.21
C LYS A 277 -0.80 16.78 -11.88
N ILE A 278 -0.43 16.82 -10.60
CA ILE A 278 0.97 16.96 -10.18
C ILE A 278 1.80 15.74 -10.62
N SER A 279 1.25 14.53 -10.44
CA SER A 279 1.99 13.28 -10.71
C SER A 279 2.14 12.96 -12.20
N THR A 280 1.15 13.29 -13.01
CA THR A 280 1.10 12.94 -14.44
C THR A 280 1.37 14.12 -15.38
N ASN A 281 1.37 15.34 -14.85
CA ASN A 281 1.31 16.58 -15.63
C ASN A 281 0.12 16.66 -16.60
N ARG A 282 -0.94 15.87 -16.40
CA ARG A 282 -2.18 15.87 -17.22
C ARG A 282 -3.40 16.10 -16.33
N LYS A 283 -4.42 16.81 -16.84
CA LYS A 283 -5.73 16.80 -16.19
C LYS A 283 -6.45 15.52 -16.63
N PRO A 284 -7.18 14.83 -15.75
CA PRO A 284 -7.97 13.70 -16.18
C PRO A 284 -9.10 14.19 -17.10
N GLU A 285 -9.26 13.51 -18.22
CA GLU A 285 -10.31 13.72 -19.22
C GLU A 285 -11.45 12.70 -19.04
N SER A 286 -11.22 11.65 -18.24
CA SER A 286 -12.19 10.63 -17.88
C SER A 286 -11.97 10.20 -16.42
N ILE A 287 -13.07 9.88 -15.74
CA ILE A 287 -13.10 9.38 -14.37
C ILE A 287 -13.84 8.05 -14.37
N ILE A 288 -13.21 7.02 -13.80
CA ILE A 288 -13.88 5.74 -13.47
C ILE A 288 -13.95 5.69 -11.94
N PHE A 289 -15.14 5.46 -11.38
CA PHE A 289 -15.35 5.44 -9.93
C PHE A 289 -15.94 4.09 -9.55
N TYR A 290 -15.21 3.34 -8.73
CA TYR A 290 -15.64 2.08 -8.12
C TYR A 290 -16.04 2.30 -6.67
#